data_AF-A0A2H0S429-F1
#
_entry.id   AF-A0A2H0S429-F1
#
_cell.length_a   1.000
_cell.length_b   1.000
_cell.length_c   1.000
_cell.angle_alpha   90.00
_cell.angle_beta   90.00
_cell.angle_gamma   90.00
#
_symmetry.space_group_name_H-M   'P 1'
#
loop_
_entity.id
_entity.type
_entity.pdbx_description
1 polymer ?
#
loop_
_entity_poly.entity_id
_entity_poly.type
_entity_poly.pdbx_seq_one_letter_code
_entity_poly.pdbx_strand_id
1 'polypeptide(L)'
;MSNRKKHRYMPYLQLIGVGIFFWIIARIEHTELLAALHSVRMPVFLSAFFLQFGIYICKTLRWHILVSQTGTKTSLRQSWVLYNIGIFLSIITPAKIGEFGKVAYLQSAGVSPAKGIILVLIDRMADIIVIALLFLISIMILFGYVWHMLFTSTLLGMLCLVLCLHAPPRVRKILQVTMRYIQQHRDMSTFALLFTIGGWGFYFAWAVLTARSIGIDVSA
;
A
#
# COMPACT_ATOMS: atom_id res chain seq x y z
N MET A 1 30.03 -23.97 -3.94
CA MET A 1 28.98 -24.78 -3.25
C MET A 1 28.12 -23.85 -2.40
N SER A 2 26.80 -24.05 -2.47
CA SER A 2 25.75 -23.07 -2.16
C SER A 2 25.50 -22.91 -0.64
N ASN A 3 25.72 -21.70 -0.10
CA ASN A 3 25.32 -21.36 1.27
C ASN A 3 23.85 -20.89 1.29
N ARG A 4 22.91 -21.81 1.09
CA ARG A 4 21.45 -21.59 1.23
C ARG A 4 20.98 -21.99 2.64
N LYS A 5 21.33 -21.21 3.65
CA LYS A 5 20.71 -21.29 4.99
C LYS A 5 20.33 -19.90 5.45
N LYS A 6 19.24 -19.31 4.95
CA LYS A 6 18.82 -17.97 5.44
C LYS A 6 17.33 -17.64 5.58
N HIS A 7 16.39 -18.55 5.36
CA HIS A 7 14.96 -18.20 5.55
C HIS A 7 14.14 -19.29 6.28
N ARG A 8 14.68 -19.90 7.34
CA ARG A 8 13.95 -20.91 8.13
C ARG A 8 12.94 -20.29 9.13
N TYR A 9 13.00 -18.99 9.41
CA TYR A 9 12.16 -18.33 10.43
C TYR A 9 10.84 -17.75 9.90
N MET A 10 10.70 -17.61 8.58
CA MET A 10 9.55 -16.95 7.94
C MET A 10 8.18 -17.61 8.21
N PRO A 11 8.05 -18.96 8.24
CA PRO A 11 6.74 -19.58 8.46
C PRO A 11 6.26 -19.45 9.91
N TYR A 12 7.17 -19.35 10.89
CA TYR A 12 6.79 -19.21 12.30
C TYR A 12 6.13 -17.86 12.59
N LEU A 13 6.54 -16.79 11.89
CA LEU A 13 5.92 -15.47 12.05
C LEU A 13 4.45 -15.45 11.58
N GLN A 14 4.13 -16.22 10.54
CA GLN A 14 2.76 -16.36 10.03
C GLN A 14 1.89 -17.17 11.00
N LEU A 15 2.44 -18.23 11.58
CA LEU A 15 1.75 -19.02 12.61
C LEU A 15 1.44 -18.21 13.86
N ILE A 16 2.31 -17.27 14.25
CA ILE A 16 2.03 -16.33 15.35
C ILE A 16 0.80 -15.46 15.02
N GLY A 17 0.74 -14.88 13.82
CA GLY A 17 -0.41 -14.06 13.41
C GLY A 17 -1.73 -14.84 13.39
N VAL A 18 -1.71 -16.05 12.83
CA VAL A 18 -2.87 -16.95 12.84
C VAL A 18 -3.25 -17.37 14.27
N GLY A 19 -2.26 -17.66 15.11
CA GLY A 19 -2.47 -17.98 16.52
C GLY A 19 -3.09 -16.82 17.31
N ILE A 20 -2.60 -15.59 17.12
CA ILE A 20 -3.19 -14.38 17.73
C ILE A 20 -4.62 -14.19 17.23
N PHE A 21 -4.90 -14.38 15.94
CA PHE A 21 -6.24 -14.27 15.39
C PHE A 21 -7.23 -15.24 16.05
N PHE A 22 -6.88 -16.53 16.16
CA PHE A 22 -7.72 -17.51 16.86
C PHE A 22 -7.83 -17.22 18.36
N TRP A 23 -6.76 -16.73 18.98
CA TRP A 23 -6.77 -16.33 20.39
C TRP A 23 -7.73 -15.15 20.64
N ILE A 24 -7.76 -14.16 19.75
CA ILE A 24 -8.72 -13.04 19.81
C ILE A 24 -10.15 -13.56 19.65
N ILE A 25 -10.42 -14.40 18.64
CA ILE A 25 -11.76 -14.95 18.41
C ILE A 25 -12.25 -15.77 19.62
N ALA A 26 -11.37 -16.56 20.23
CA ALA A 26 -11.70 -17.36 21.41
C ALA A 26 -11.98 -16.51 22.67
N ARG A 27 -11.60 -15.23 22.67
CA ARG A 27 -11.83 -14.29 23.78
C ARG A 27 -13.03 -13.37 23.57
N ILE A 28 -13.53 -13.23 22.35
CA ILE A 28 -14.67 -12.38 22.02
C ILE A 28 -15.97 -13.07 22.41
N GLU A 29 -16.90 -12.33 23.02
CA GLU A 29 -18.23 -12.81 23.30
C GLU A 29 -19.00 -13.06 21.99
N HIS A 30 -19.30 -14.32 21.70
CA HIS A 30 -19.89 -14.71 20.40
C HIS A 30 -21.30 -14.12 20.18
N THR A 31 -22.05 -13.89 21.26
CA THR A 31 -23.36 -13.22 21.27
C THR A 31 -23.26 -11.79 20.76
N GLU A 32 -22.32 -11.00 21.29
CA GLU A 32 -22.08 -9.63 20.86
C GLU A 32 -21.59 -9.58 19.40
N LEU A 33 -20.72 -10.50 19.00
CA LEU A 33 -20.25 -10.61 17.61
C LEU A 33 -21.41 -10.86 16.64
N LEU A 34 -22.29 -11.80 16.96
CA LEU A 34 -23.46 -12.11 16.13
C LEU A 34 -24.46 -10.94 16.11
N ALA A 35 -24.70 -10.30 17.26
CA ALA A 35 -25.55 -9.12 17.34
C ALA A 35 -25.02 -7.98 16.46
N ALA A 36 -23.70 -7.72 16.48
CA ALA A 36 -23.05 -6.71 15.65
C ALA A 36 -23.22 -7.01 14.15
N LEU A 37 -23.06 -8.26 13.73
CA LEU A 37 -23.29 -8.69 12.35
C LEU A 37 -24.75 -8.54 11.90
N HIS A 38 -25.71 -8.80 12.80
CA HIS A 38 -27.13 -8.60 12.52
C HIS A 38 -27.53 -7.13 12.49
N SER A 39 -26.84 -6.25 13.23
CA SER A 39 -27.08 -4.80 13.24
C SER A 39 -26.53 -4.06 12.01
N VAL A 40 -25.95 -4.78 11.04
CA VAL A 40 -25.35 -4.15 9.86
C VAL A 40 -26.39 -3.38 9.05
N ARG A 41 -26.16 -2.08 8.91
CA ARG A 41 -26.94 -1.19 8.06
C ARG A 41 -26.58 -1.45 6.60
N MET A 42 -27.32 -2.34 5.93
CA MET A 42 -27.04 -2.79 4.56
C MET A 42 -26.83 -1.65 3.54
N PRO A 43 -27.61 -0.55 3.53
CA PRO A 43 -27.35 0.55 2.59
C PRO A 43 -25.96 1.18 2.76
N VAL A 44 -25.54 1.38 4.02
CA VAL A 44 -24.23 1.96 4.35
C VAL A 44 -23.10 0.98 4.00
N PHE A 45 -23.30 -0.31 4.28
CA PHE A 45 -22.37 -1.36 3.90
C PHE A 45 -22.20 -1.48 2.38
N LEU A 46 -23.29 -1.42 1.60
CA LEU A 46 -23.23 -1.42 0.15
C LEU A 46 -22.48 -0.20 -0.39
N SER A 47 -22.69 1.00 0.18
CA SER A 47 -21.91 2.17 -0.18
C SER A 47 -20.41 1.94 0.08
N ALA A 48 -20.04 1.38 1.23
CA ALA A 48 -18.65 1.01 1.50
C ALA A 48 -18.12 0.01 0.45
N PHE A 49 -18.87 -1.05 0.16
CA PHE A 49 -18.51 -2.03 -0.86
C PHE A 49 -18.21 -1.40 -2.22
N PHE A 50 -19.01 -0.43 -2.68
CA PHE A 50 -18.74 0.28 -3.94
C PHE A 50 -17.53 1.21 -3.87
N LEU A 51 -17.26 1.85 -2.72
CA LEU A 51 -16.03 2.65 -2.55
C LEU A 51 -14.76 1.81 -2.71
N GLN A 52 -14.80 0.51 -2.37
CA GLN A 52 -13.69 -0.40 -2.60
C GLN A 52 -13.27 -0.46 -4.07
N PHE A 53 -14.24 -0.41 -5.00
CA PHE A 53 -13.95 -0.34 -6.44
C PHE A 53 -13.31 0.99 -6.81
N GLY A 54 -13.73 2.10 -6.20
CA GLY A 54 -13.09 3.41 -6.35
C GLY A 54 -11.59 3.37 -6.02
N ILE A 55 -11.23 2.70 -4.92
CA ILE A 55 -9.82 2.49 -4.53
C ILE A 55 -9.07 1.73 -5.64
N TYR A 56 -9.64 0.65 -6.16
CA TYR A 56 -9.02 -0.15 -7.21
C TYR A 56 -8.93 0.59 -8.55
N ILE A 57 -9.89 1.46 -8.87
CA ILE A 57 -9.89 2.30 -10.06
C ILE A 57 -8.75 3.32 -9.97
N CYS A 58 -8.64 4.07 -8.87
CA CYS A 58 -7.53 5.02 -8.67
C CYS A 58 -6.17 4.34 -8.81
N LYS A 59 -6.02 3.17 -8.17
CA LYS A 59 -4.80 2.38 -8.23
C LYS A 59 -4.47 1.86 -9.63
N THR A 60 -5.49 1.41 -10.36
CA THR A 60 -5.33 0.96 -11.74
C THR A 60 -4.97 2.11 -12.68
N LEU A 61 -5.64 3.26 -12.56
CA LEU A 61 -5.37 4.44 -13.39
C LEU A 61 -3.95 4.95 -13.16
N ARG A 62 -3.52 5.02 -11.89
CA ARG A 62 -2.12 5.31 -11.54
C ARG A 62 -1.17 4.34 -12.23
N TRP A 63 -1.40 3.03 -12.08
CA TRP A 63 -0.55 2.01 -12.70
C TRP A 63 -0.52 2.11 -14.22
N HIS A 64 -1.67 2.37 -14.85
CA HIS A 64 -1.79 2.53 -16.29
C HIS A 64 -0.94 3.71 -16.80
N ILE A 65 -0.97 4.85 -16.09
CA ILE A 65 -0.14 6.01 -16.40
C ILE A 65 1.35 5.70 -16.24
N LEU A 66 1.74 4.98 -15.19
CA LEU A 66 3.14 4.59 -14.99
C LEU A 66 3.66 3.69 -16.14
N VAL A 67 2.83 2.76 -16.60
CA VAL A 67 3.20 1.81 -17.65
C VAL A 67 3.16 2.44 -19.04
N SER A 68 2.23 3.37 -19.33
CA SER A 68 2.14 4.03 -20.64
C SER A 68 3.39 4.84 -20.98
N GLN A 69 4.07 5.40 -19.97
CA GLN A 69 5.35 6.10 -20.13
C GLN A 69 6.51 5.17 -20.56
N THR A 70 6.31 3.85 -20.52
CA THR A 70 7.35 2.92 -20.94
C THR A 70 7.44 2.74 -22.44
N GLY A 71 6.48 3.28 -23.20
CA GLY A 71 6.31 3.07 -24.64
C GLY A 71 5.48 1.84 -25.00
N THR A 72 5.01 1.07 -24.00
CA THR A 72 4.14 -0.09 -24.24
C THR A 72 2.71 0.33 -24.59
N LYS A 73 2.16 -0.31 -25.62
CA LYS A 73 0.73 -0.21 -25.98
C LYS A 73 -0.11 -1.09 -25.06
N THR A 74 -0.27 -0.68 -23.81
CA THR A 74 -1.18 -1.35 -22.85
C THR A 74 -2.52 -0.65 -22.82
N SER A 75 -3.63 -1.40 -22.92
CA SER A 75 -4.98 -0.85 -22.72
C SER A 75 -5.31 -0.71 -21.24
N LEU A 76 -6.25 0.18 -20.89
CA LEU A 76 -6.71 0.35 -19.51
C LEU A 76 -7.29 -0.96 -18.92
N ARG A 77 -7.99 -1.75 -19.75
CA ARG A 77 -8.52 -3.06 -19.36
C ARG A 77 -7.40 -4.04 -18.99
N GLN A 78 -6.31 -4.08 -19.77
CA GLN A 78 -5.15 -4.90 -19.43
C GLN A 78 -4.50 -4.44 -18.13
N SER A 79 -4.35 -3.13 -17.93
CA SER A 79 -3.86 -2.57 -16.67
C SER A 79 -4.74 -2.95 -15.49
N TRP A 80 -6.07 -2.93 -15.64
CA TRP A 80 -7.03 -3.35 -14.62
C TRP A 80 -6.85 -4.82 -14.23
N VAL A 81 -6.85 -5.72 -15.22
CA VAL A 81 -6.69 -7.15 -14.98
C VAL A 81 -5.35 -7.43 -14.30
N LEU A 82 -4.26 -6.86 -14.82
CA LEU A 82 -2.93 -7.05 -14.27
C LEU A 82 -2.80 -6.52 -12.84
N TYR A 83 -3.39 -5.35 -12.57
CA TYR A 83 -3.33 -4.75 -11.25
C TYR A 83 -4.05 -5.63 -10.21
N ASN A 84 -5.22 -6.17 -10.57
CA ASN A 84 -5.98 -7.09 -9.70
C ASN A 84 -5.26 -8.43 -9.47
N ILE A 85 -4.61 -8.99 -10.50
CA ILE A 85 -3.74 -10.17 -10.33
C ILE A 85 -2.60 -9.84 -9.36
N GLY A 86 -2.00 -8.66 -9.50
CA GLY A 86 -0.97 -8.17 -8.58
C GLY A 86 -1.48 -8.06 -7.14
N ILE A 87 -2.66 -7.48 -6.91
CA ILE A 87 -3.29 -7.42 -5.59
C ILE A 87 -3.51 -8.82 -5.03
N PHE A 88 -4.12 -9.73 -5.81
CA PHE A 88 -4.41 -11.09 -5.39
C PHE A 88 -3.15 -11.84 -4.94
N LEU A 89 -2.08 -11.79 -5.76
CA LEU A 89 -0.79 -12.37 -5.40
C LEU A 89 -0.23 -11.75 -4.12
N SER A 90 -0.49 -10.47 -3.88
CA SER A 90 0.03 -9.74 -2.72
C SER A 90 -0.69 -10.04 -1.42
N ILE A 91 -1.94 -10.49 -1.50
CA ILE A 91 -2.72 -10.97 -0.36
C ILE A 91 -2.18 -12.34 0.08
N ILE A 92 -1.83 -13.20 -0.88
CA ILE A 92 -1.37 -14.57 -0.62
C ILE A 92 0.12 -14.61 -0.25
N THR A 93 0.92 -13.68 -0.76
CA THR A 93 2.36 -13.65 -0.52
C THR A 93 2.74 -12.80 0.70
N PRO A 94 3.70 -13.25 1.52
CA PRO A 94 4.18 -12.45 2.64
C PRO A 94 4.84 -11.16 2.14
N ALA A 95 4.77 -10.10 2.96
CA ALA A 95 5.35 -8.80 2.68
C ALA A 95 4.90 -8.15 1.34
N LYS A 96 3.74 -8.56 0.80
CA LYS A 96 3.20 -8.07 -0.48
C LYS A 96 4.16 -8.24 -1.67
N ILE A 97 5.07 -9.21 -1.61
CA ILE A 97 6.05 -9.47 -2.68
C ILE A 97 5.35 -9.84 -4.01
N GLY A 98 4.12 -10.35 -3.96
CA GLY A 98 3.28 -10.66 -5.10
C GLY A 98 3.02 -9.48 -6.04
N GLU A 99 3.16 -8.23 -5.58
CA GLU A 99 3.03 -7.06 -6.46
C GLU A 99 4.11 -7.01 -7.54
N PHE A 100 5.27 -7.61 -7.27
CA PHE A 100 6.34 -7.76 -8.27
C PHE A 100 5.96 -8.77 -9.37
N GLY A 101 4.89 -9.54 -9.22
CA GLY A 101 4.31 -10.34 -10.30
C GLY A 101 3.95 -9.51 -11.53
N LYS A 102 3.65 -8.22 -11.35
CA LYS A 102 3.42 -7.27 -12.46
C LYS A 102 4.64 -7.10 -13.37
N VAL A 103 5.86 -7.33 -12.85
CA VAL A 103 7.10 -7.24 -13.63
C VAL A 103 7.18 -8.32 -14.71
N ALA A 104 6.71 -9.54 -14.41
CA ALA A 104 6.71 -10.64 -15.37
C ALA A 104 5.82 -10.32 -16.59
N TYR A 105 4.66 -9.71 -16.36
CA TYR A 105 3.81 -9.22 -17.44
C TYR A 105 4.51 -8.13 -18.26
N LEU A 106 5.09 -7.12 -17.60
CA LEU A 106 5.80 -6.05 -18.29
C LEU A 106 6.97 -6.59 -19.14
N GLN A 107 7.67 -7.61 -18.65
CA GLN A 107 8.71 -8.31 -19.40
C GLN A 107 8.16 -8.96 -20.67
N SER A 108 7.01 -9.64 -20.59
CA SER A 108 6.35 -10.19 -21.79
C SER A 108 5.88 -9.12 -22.78
N ALA A 109 5.63 -7.90 -22.29
CA ALA A 109 5.28 -6.73 -23.11
C ALA A 109 6.49 -5.95 -23.64
N GLY A 110 7.72 -6.46 -23.48
CA GLY A 110 8.95 -5.85 -24.00
C GLY A 110 9.62 -4.83 -23.08
N VAL A 111 9.14 -4.66 -21.83
CA VAL A 111 9.77 -3.78 -20.84
C VAL A 111 10.88 -4.54 -20.12
N SER A 112 12.05 -3.93 -19.96
CA SER A 112 13.12 -4.57 -19.20
C SER A 112 12.71 -4.83 -17.74
N PRO A 113 13.10 -5.98 -17.14
CA PRO A 113 12.75 -6.29 -15.74
C PRO A 113 13.18 -5.20 -14.75
N ALA A 114 14.35 -4.58 -14.99
CA ALA A 114 14.83 -3.46 -14.19
C ALA A 114 13.88 -2.26 -14.21
N LYS A 115 13.37 -1.89 -15.40
CA LYS A 115 12.38 -0.81 -15.55
C LYS A 115 11.05 -1.19 -14.88
N GLY A 116 10.61 -2.44 -15.03
CA GLY A 116 9.40 -2.94 -14.35
C GLY A 116 9.50 -2.85 -12.82
N ILE A 117 10.64 -3.22 -12.24
CA ILE A 117 10.90 -3.07 -10.80
C ILE A 117 10.84 -1.61 -10.37
N ILE A 118 11.45 -0.70 -11.13
CA ILE A 118 11.40 0.75 -10.84
C ILE A 118 9.96 1.25 -10.82
N LEU A 119 9.10 0.85 -11.76
CA LEU A 119 7.69 1.26 -11.77
C LEU A 119 6.93 0.76 -10.54
N VAL A 120 7.16 -0.49 -10.12
CA VAL A 120 6.57 -1.03 -8.89
C VAL A 120 7.05 -0.24 -7.66
N LEU A 121 8.35 0.09 -7.60
CA LEU A 121 8.90 0.92 -6.52
C LEU A 121 8.27 2.31 -6.50
N ILE A 122 8.12 2.97 -7.65
CA ILE A 122 7.46 4.29 -7.74
C ILE A 122 6.01 4.21 -7.26
N ASP A 123 5.27 3.18 -7.70
CA ASP A 123 3.89 2.93 -7.27
C ASP A 123 3.80 2.80 -5.74
N ARG A 124 4.76 2.11 -5.10
CA ARG A 124 4.83 1.95 -3.64
C ARG A 124 5.30 3.18 -2.90
N MET A 125 6.29 3.90 -3.43
CA MET A 125 6.78 5.12 -2.83
C MET A 125 5.69 6.18 -2.75
N ALA A 126 4.84 6.29 -3.78
CA ALA A 126 3.68 7.19 -3.75
C ALA A 126 2.75 6.87 -2.56
N ASP A 127 2.41 5.59 -2.34
CA ASP A 127 1.57 5.18 -1.21
C ASP A 127 2.25 5.47 0.14
N ILE A 128 3.55 5.20 0.28
CA ILE A 128 4.33 5.43 1.50
C ILE A 128 4.45 6.94 1.80
N ILE A 129 4.64 7.77 0.78
CA ILE A 129 4.73 9.23 0.96
C ILE A 129 3.40 9.77 1.44
N VAL A 130 2.29 9.40 0.79
CA VAL A 130 0.96 9.91 1.16
C VAL A 130 0.56 9.44 2.56
N ILE A 131 0.77 8.16 2.91
CA ILE A 131 0.45 7.67 4.26
C ILE A 131 1.33 8.32 5.33
N ALA A 132 2.61 8.58 5.06
CA ALA A 132 3.50 9.26 5.99
C ALA A 132 3.06 10.71 6.23
N LEU A 133 2.67 11.43 5.18
CA LEU A 133 2.13 12.79 5.31
C LEU A 133 0.83 12.80 6.10
N LEU A 134 -0.10 11.90 5.79
CA LEU A 134 -1.35 11.77 6.54
C LEU A 134 -1.10 11.43 8.00
N PHE A 135 -0.16 10.54 8.30
CA PHE A 135 0.23 10.21 9.67
C PHE A 135 0.74 11.45 10.44
N LEU A 136 1.62 12.25 9.81
CA LEU A 136 2.14 13.47 10.43
C LEU A 136 1.04 14.52 10.67
N ILE A 137 0.11 14.67 9.73
CA ILE A 137 -1.07 15.54 9.85
C ILE A 137 -1.96 15.04 10.99
N SER A 138 -2.23 13.74 11.07
CA SER A 138 -3.03 13.14 12.14
C SER A 138 -2.43 13.36 13.52
N ILE A 139 -1.10 13.24 13.67
CA ILE A 139 -0.44 13.54 14.95
C ILE A 139 -0.66 15.00 15.35
N MET A 140 -0.51 15.92 14.39
CA MET A 140 -0.69 17.34 14.65
C MET A 140 -2.11 17.65 15.13
N ILE A 141 -3.13 17.04 14.51
CA ILE A 141 -4.53 17.26 14.85
C ILE A 141 -4.89 16.62 16.21
N LEU A 142 -4.46 15.38 16.46
CA LEU A 142 -4.87 14.61 17.65
C LEU A 142 -4.06 14.95 18.91
N PHE A 143 -2.76 15.21 18.76
CA PHE A 143 -1.84 15.37 19.89
C PHE A 143 -1.21 16.78 19.95
N GLY A 144 -1.39 17.61 18.92
CA GLY A 144 -0.87 18.97 18.90
C GLY A 144 0.60 19.08 18.45
N TYR A 145 1.10 20.33 18.45
CA TYR A 145 2.35 20.71 17.79
C TYR A 145 3.61 20.07 18.42
N VAL A 146 3.69 19.98 19.75
CA VAL A 146 4.86 19.44 20.46
C VAL A 146 5.11 17.97 20.08
N TRP A 147 4.06 17.16 20.09
CA TRP A 147 4.15 15.76 19.69
C TRP A 147 4.49 15.61 18.21
N HIS A 148 3.90 16.43 17.34
CA HIS A 148 4.28 16.45 15.92
C HIS A 148 5.78 16.73 15.73
N MET A 149 6.37 17.69 16.46
CA MET A 149 7.79 18.01 16.38
C MET A 149 8.68 16.86 16.89
N LEU A 150 8.29 16.21 17.99
CA LEU A 150 9.03 15.05 18.53
C LEU A 150 8.97 13.84 17.57
N PHE A 151 7.80 13.54 17.00
CA PHE A 151 7.66 12.44 16.04
C PHE A 151 8.40 12.70 14.72
N THR A 152 8.35 13.93 14.19
CA THR A 152 9.07 14.29 12.97
C THR A 152 10.58 14.23 13.17
N SER A 153 11.09 14.79 14.27
CA SER A 153 12.53 14.77 14.59
C SER A 153 13.06 13.36 14.84
N THR A 154 12.32 12.51 15.54
CA THR A 154 12.69 11.10 15.74
C THR A 154 12.66 10.31 14.43
N LEU A 155 11.63 10.49 13.59
CA LEU A 155 11.55 9.84 12.28
C LEU A 155 12.72 10.24 11.37
N LEU A 156 13.04 11.55 11.31
CA LEU A 156 14.18 12.05 10.55
C LEU A 156 15.50 11.55 11.13
N GLY A 157 15.64 11.51 12.46
CA GLY A 157 16.81 10.96 13.14
C GLY A 157 17.03 9.48 12.84
N MET A 158 15.98 8.66 12.89
CA MET A 158 16.04 7.24 12.50
C MET A 158 16.38 7.07 11.03
N LEU A 159 15.78 7.88 10.13
CA LEU A 159 16.09 7.84 8.71
C LEU A 159 17.56 8.18 8.46
N CYS A 160 18.08 9.25 9.07
CA CYS A 160 19.49 9.63 9.00
C CYS A 160 20.41 8.53 9.54
N LEU A 161 20.08 7.94 10.69
CA LEU A 161 20.85 6.84 11.28
C LEU A 161 20.90 5.63 10.33
N VAL A 162 19.76 5.23 9.77
CA VAL A 162 19.69 4.12 8.81
C VAL A 162 20.50 4.42 7.56
N LEU A 163 20.45 5.65 7.04
CA LEU A 163 21.26 6.05 5.90
C LEU A 163 22.77 6.08 6.24
N CYS A 164 23.15 6.51 7.44
CA CYS A 164 24.55 6.53 7.89
C CYS A 164 25.12 5.12 8.11
N LEU A 165 24.36 4.24 8.77
CA LEU A 165 24.80 2.87 9.10
C LEU A 165 24.63 1.89 7.93
N HIS A 166 23.62 2.12 7.10
CA HIS A 166 23.16 1.20 6.08
C HIS A 166 22.80 1.96 4.79
N ALA A 167 23.72 2.75 4.24
CA ALA A 167 23.69 3.09 2.82
C ALA A 167 24.50 2.07 2.00
N PRO A 168 24.04 0.82 1.78
CA PRO A 168 24.68 -0.03 0.81
C PRO A 168 24.70 0.70 -0.54
N PRO A 169 25.81 0.62 -1.29
CA PRO A 169 25.91 1.24 -2.61
C PRO A 169 24.78 0.80 -3.55
N ARG A 170 24.20 -0.39 -3.30
CA ARG A 170 23.02 -0.90 -4.02
C ARG A 170 21.75 -0.08 -3.78
N VAL A 171 21.45 0.30 -2.53
CA VAL A 171 20.25 1.09 -2.19
C VAL A 171 20.37 2.49 -2.77
N ARG A 172 21.54 3.13 -2.61
CA ARG A 172 21.82 4.44 -3.20
C ARG A 172 21.65 4.43 -4.72
N LYS A 173 22.15 3.38 -5.40
CA LYS A 173 22.01 3.22 -6.85
C LYS A 173 20.55 3.07 -7.27
N ILE A 174 19.77 2.22 -6.59
CA ILE A 174 18.32 2.05 -6.87
C ILE A 174 17.58 3.38 -6.69
N LEU A 175 17.86 4.09 -5.60
CA LEU A 175 17.21 5.36 -5.28
C LEU A 175 17.57 6.44 -6.31
N GLN A 176 18.83 6.53 -6.71
CA GLN A 176 19.28 7.45 -7.77
C GLN A 176 18.63 7.16 -9.12
N VAL A 177 18.55 5.89 -9.52
CA VAL A 177 17.93 5.50 -10.80
C VAL A 177 16.43 5.81 -10.78
N THR A 178 15.77 5.51 -9.66
CA THR A 178 14.33 5.81 -9.47
C THR A 178 14.08 7.32 -9.51
N MET A 179 14.88 8.11 -8.79
CA MET A 179 14.77 9.57 -8.77
C MET A 179 15.00 10.19 -10.15
N ARG A 180 16.01 9.72 -10.89
CA ARG A 180 16.25 10.17 -12.28
C ARG A 180 15.06 9.86 -13.18
N TYR A 181 14.46 8.68 -13.03
CA TYR A 181 13.27 8.30 -13.79
C TYR A 181 12.07 9.21 -13.49
N ILE A 182 11.85 9.53 -12.20
CA ILE A 182 10.80 10.47 -11.76
C ILE A 182 11.04 11.88 -12.31
N GLN A 183 12.27 12.39 -12.20
CA GLN A 183 12.63 13.72 -12.71
C GLN A 183 12.43 13.85 -14.22
N GLN A 184 12.75 12.79 -14.97
CA GLN A 184 12.54 12.74 -16.42
C GLN A 184 11.05 12.74 -16.81
N HIS A 185 10.16 12.25 -15.93
CA HIS A 185 8.71 12.13 -16.19
C HIS A 185 7.91 12.89 -15.13
N ARG A 186 8.16 14.20 -14.99
CA ARG A 186 7.57 15.03 -13.93
C ARG A 186 6.04 15.02 -13.95
N ASP A 187 5.42 15.14 -15.12
CA ASP A 187 3.95 15.18 -15.23
C ASP A 187 3.30 13.88 -14.75
N MET A 188 3.92 12.73 -15.07
CA MET A 188 3.51 11.41 -14.59
C MET A 188 3.51 11.34 -13.05
N SER A 189 4.51 11.94 -12.40
CA SER A 189 4.61 11.92 -10.94
C SER A 189 3.47 12.70 -10.26
N THR A 190 3.04 13.82 -10.86
CA THR A 190 1.90 14.61 -10.38
C THR A 190 0.60 13.83 -10.49
N PHE A 191 0.33 13.20 -11.63
CA PHE A 191 -0.86 12.34 -11.78
C PHE A 191 -0.82 11.14 -10.83
N ALA A 192 0.35 10.53 -10.65
CA ALA A 192 0.51 9.42 -9.72
C ALA A 192 0.16 9.84 -8.29
N LEU A 193 0.59 11.02 -7.83
CA LEU A 193 0.22 11.56 -6.52
C LEU A 193 -1.27 11.87 -6.42
N LEU A 194 -1.87 12.48 -7.45
CA LEU A 194 -3.31 12.79 -7.49
C LEU A 194 -4.17 11.53 -7.31
N PHE A 195 -3.90 10.47 -8.10
CA PHE A 195 -4.62 9.20 -7.95
C PHE A 195 -4.33 8.50 -6.62
N THR A 196 -3.14 8.72 -6.04
CA THR A 196 -2.82 8.19 -4.70
C THR A 196 -3.64 8.87 -3.62
N ILE A 197 -3.71 10.20 -3.64
CA ILE A 197 -4.54 10.99 -2.70
C ILE A 197 -6.01 10.63 -2.85
N GLY A 198 -6.52 10.55 -4.09
CA GLY A 198 -7.89 10.13 -4.37
C GLY A 198 -8.17 8.71 -3.85
N GLY A 199 -7.25 7.76 -4.07
CA GLY A 199 -7.36 6.40 -3.56
C GLY A 199 -7.38 6.33 -2.03
N TRP A 200 -6.57 7.13 -1.34
CA TRP A 200 -6.61 7.25 0.12
C TRP A 200 -7.91 7.91 0.61
N GLY A 201 -8.43 8.90 -0.10
CA GLY A 201 -9.74 9.49 0.18
C GLY A 201 -10.87 8.45 0.12
N PHE A 202 -10.89 7.63 -0.94
CA PHE A 202 -11.81 6.49 -1.02
C PHE A 202 -11.60 5.48 0.11
N TYR A 203 -10.36 5.21 0.50
CA TYR A 203 -10.04 4.29 1.60
C TYR A 203 -10.57 4.79 2.95
N PHE A 204 -10.40 6.07 3.28
CA PHE A 204 -10.93 6.61 4.54
C PHE A 204 -12.46 6.66 4.53
N ALA A 205 -13.08 7.06 3.42
CA ALA A 205 -14.54 7.01 3.29
C ALA A 205 -15.06 5.57 3.44
N TRP A 206 -14.39 4.60 2.80
CA TRP A 206 -14.67 3.18 2.95
C TRP A 206 -14.56 2.71 4.41
N ALA A 207 -13.49 3.09 5.11
CA ALA A 207 -13.27 2.72 6.51
C ALA A 207 -14.35 3.30 7.43
N VAL A 208 -14.69 4.58 7.27
CA VAL A 208 -15.73 5.26 8.06
C VAL A 208 -17.11 4.66 7.79
N LEU A 209 -17.47 4.41 6.53
CA LEU A 209 -18.76 3.79 6.21
C LEU A 209 -18.82 2.33 6.70
N THR A 210 -17.72 1.59 6.64
CA THR A 210 -17.67 0.23 7.19
C THR A 210 -17.91 0.25 8.70
N ALA A 211 -17.22 1.12 9.44
CA ALA A 211 -17.42 1.29 10.88
C ALA A 211 -18.86 1.71 11.21
N ARG A 212 -19.40 2.71 10.50
CA ARG A 212 -20.80 3.15 10.67
C ARG A 212 -21.78 2.03 10.31
N SER A 213 -21.47 1.17 9.36
CA SER A 213 -22.37 0.08 8.96
C SER A 213 -22.62 -0.89 10.12
N ILE A 214 -21.63 -1.15 10.98
CA ILE A 214 -21.70 -2.01 12.17
C ILE A 214 -22.04 -1.23 13.46
N GLY A 215 -22.53 0.01 13.35
CA GLY A 215 -22.98 0.80 14.49
C GLY A 215 -21.88 1.49 15.30
N ILE A 216 -20.62 1.45 14.85
CA ILE A 216 -19.53 2.22 15.47
C ILE A 216 -19.69 3.68 15.07
N ASP A 217 -19.91 4.55 16.04
CA ASP A 217 -19.92 5.99 15.79
C ASP A 217 -18.49 6.49 15.64
N VAL A 218 -18.19 6.95 14.43
CA VAL A 218 -16.95 7.64 14.10
C VAL A 218 -17.35 9.11 13.96
N SER A 219 -17.52 9.76 15.11
CA SER A 219 -17.69 11.20 15.21
C SER A 219 -16.34 11.85 14.95
N ALA A 220 -16.27 12.61 13.85
CA ALA A 220 -15.18 13.53 13.56
C ALA A 220 -15.33 14.80 14.40
#